data_AF-A0A4Q3REE7-F1
#
_entry.id   AF-A0A4Q3REE7-F1
#
_cell.length_a   1.000
_cell.length_b   1.000
_cell.length_c   1.000
_cell.angle_alpha   90.00
_cell.angle_beta   90.00
_cell.angle_gamma   90.00
#
_symmetry.space_group_name_H-M   'P 1'
#
loop_
_entity.id
_entity.type
_entity.pdbx_description
1 polymer ?
#
loop_
_entity_poly.entity_id
_entity_poly.type
_entity_poly.pdbx_seq_one_letter_code
_entity_poly.pdbx_strand_id
1 'polypeptide(L)'
;MKNLLTAFGLFLTFSAQAQTLFTYGKQTVSADEFLKAFKKNNNAGKDEKAMREYLDLYIASRLKIQQAREEQLDTFPQLKTDLATLRQQILPTYLNDKESVDGLVKEAFAR
;
A
#
# COMPACT_ATOMS: atom_id res chain seq x y z
N MET A 1 10.25 -22.57 50.71
CA MET A 1 9.86 -21.30 50.05
C MET A 1 10.20 -21.43 48.58
N LYS A 2 9.21 -21.14 47.71
CA LYS A 2 9.16 -21.49 46.28
C LYS A 2 10.16 -20.65 45.48
N ASN A 3 11.14 -21.29 44.85
CA ASN A 3 11.96 -20.65 43.81
C ASN A 3 11.22 -20.80 42.48
N LEU A 4 10.69 -19.68 41.99
CA LEU A 4 9.88 -19.58 40.78
C LEU A 4 10.81 -19.65 39.56
N LEU A 5 10.73 -20.74 38.80
CA LEU A 5 11.38 -20.90 37.49
C LEU A 5 10.74 -19.91 36.49
N THR A 6 11.47 -18.86 36.12
CA THR A 6 11.12 -17.96 35.03
C THR A 6 11.40 -18.64 33.69
N ALA A 7 10.36 -19.16 33.05
CA ALA A 7 10.42 -19.60 31.66
C ALA A 7 10.41 -18.36 30.74
N PHE A 8 11.54 -18.07 30.11
CA PHE A 8 11.65 -17.05 29.06
C PHE A 8 11.03 -17.62 27.77
N GLY A 9 9.75 -17.29 27.54
CA GLY A 9 9.01 -17.72 26.36
C GLY A 9 9.55 -17.07 25.09
N LEU A 10 10.13 -17.89 24.21
CA LEU A 10 10.50 -17.52 22.85
C LEU A 10 9.20 -17.23 22.05
N PHE A 11 8.90 -15.95 21.83
CA PHE A 11 7.85 -15.53 20.90
C PHE A 11 8.30 -15.88 19.47
N LEU A 12 7.90 -17.05 18.98
CA LEU A 12 7.91 -17.37 17.55
C LEU A 12 6.82 -16.53 16.89
N THR A 13 7.20 -15.40 16.29
CA THR A 13 6.30 -14.63 15.43
C THR A 13 5.96 -15.48 14.21
N PHE A 14 4.78 -16.09 14.20
CA PHE A 14 4.25 -16.80 13.04
C PHE A 14 3.86 -15.77 11.97
N SER A 15 4.74 -15.57 10.98
CA SER A 15 4.43 -14.73 9.82
C SER A 15 3.55 -15.53 8.87
N ALA A 16 2.23 -15.31 8.93
CA ALA A 16 1.30 -15.87 7.95
C ALA A 16 1.60 -15.23 6.57
N GLN A 17 2.24 -15.98 5.67
CA GLN A 17 2.45 -15.54 4.30
C GLN A 17 1.10 -15.55 3.58
N ALA A 18 0.71 -14.40 3.02
CA ALA A 18 -0.50 -14.31 2.22
C ALA A 18 -0.43 -15.27 1.03
N GLN A 19 -1.54 -15.95 0.71
CA GLN A 19 -1.62 -16.90 -0.39
C GLN A 19 -1.18 -16.24 -1.71
N THR A 20 -0.22 -16.84 -2.40
CA THR A 20 0.16 -16.43 -3.75
C THR A 20 -1.02 -16.62 -4.70
N LEU A 21 -1.37 -15.58 -5.45
CA LEU A 21 -2.40 -15.63 -6.48
C LEU A 21 -1.80 -15.95 -7.85
N PHE A 22 -0.74 -15.25 -8.23
CA PHE A 22 0.00 -15.50 -9.48
C PHE A 22 1.42 -14.95 -9.40
N THR A 23 2.25 -15.34 -10.39
CA THR A 23 3.65 -14.91 -10.53
C THR A 23 3.91 -14.44 -11.95
N TYR A 24 4.83 -13.47 -12.11
CA TYR A 24 5.34 -13.04 -13.41
C TYR A 24 6.82 -12.66 -13.28
N GLY A 25 7.67 -13.26 -14.13
CA GLY A 25 9.12 -13.14 -13.99
C GLY A 25 9.58 -13.61 -12.60
N LYS A 26 10.24 -12.71 -11.86
CA LYS A 26 10.69 -12.94 -10.47
C LYS A 26 9.74 -12.34 -9.41
N GLN A 27 8.59 -11.82 -9.82
CA GLN A 27 7.64 -11.15 -8.94
C GLN A 27 6.46 -12.07 -8.63
N THR A 28 5.99 -11.97 -7.39
CA THR A 28 4.85 -12.74 -6.86
C THR A 28 3.80 -11.75 -6.40
N VAL A 29 2.54 -11.98 -6.76
CA VAL A 29 1.39 -11.22 -6.27
C VAL A 29 0.57 -12.11 -5.35
N SER A 30 0.27 -11.59 -4.16
CA SER A 30 -0.60 -12.26 -3.20
C SER A 30 -2.08 -11.96 -3.47
N ALA A 31 -2.96 -12.88 -3.04
CA ALA A 31 -4.40 -12.69 -3.10
C ALA A 31 -4.84 -11.44 -2.31
N ASP A 32 -4.18 -11.12 -1.19
CA ASP A 32 -4.48 -9.93 -0.39
C ASP A 32 -4.13 -8.62 -1.13
N GLU A 33 -2.98 -8.56 -1.80
CA GLU A 33 -2.60 -7.40 -2.65
C GLU A 33 -3.63 -7.19 -3.76
N PHE A 34 -4.00 -8.27 -4.46
CA PHE A 34 -5.02 -8.24 -5.50
C PHE A 34 -6.38 -7.76 -4.97
N LEU A 35 -6.84 -8.33 -3.85
CA LEU A 35 -8.14 -7.97 -3.26
C LEU A 35 -8.17 -6.52 -2.77
N LYS A 36 -7.06 -6.00 -2.23
CA LYS A 36 -6.93 -4.58 -1.88
C LYS A 36 -7.05 -3.68 -3.11
N ALA A 37 -6.35 -4.04 -4.19
CA ALA A 37 -6.43 -3.30 -5.45
C ALA A 37 -7.84 -3.37 -6.06
N PHE A 38 -8.46 -4.55 -6.07
CA PHE A 38 -9.82 -4.76 -6.55
C PHE A 38 -10.83 -3.90 -5.79
N LYS A 39 -10.81 -3.93 -4.45
CA LYS A 39 -11.70 -3.14 -3.59
C LYS A 39 -11.51 -1.63 -3.75
N LYS A 40 -10.28 -1.17 -3.99
CA LYS A 40 -9.98 0.26 -4.19
C LYS A 40 -10.56 0.78 -5.52
N ASN A 41 -10.60 -0.06 -6.55
CA ASN A 41 -11.02 0.34 -7.89
C ASN A 41 -12.47 -0.04 -8.23
N ASN A 42 -13.09 -0.96 -7.50
CA ASN A 42 -14.44 -1.44 -7.75
C ASN A 42 -15.31 -1.19 -6.51
N ASN A 43 -16.18 -0.19 -6.62
CA ASN A 43 -17.11 0.20 -5.54
C ASN A 43 -18.41 -0.63 -5.54
N ALA A 44 -18.65 -1.45 -6.57
CA ALA A 44 -19.92 -2.13 -6.78
C ALA A 44 -19.74 -3.65 -6.91
N GLY A 45 -20.25 -4.38 -5.91
CA GLY A 45 -20.60 -5.80 -6.00
C GLY A 45 -19.44 -6.81 -6.03
N LYS A 46 -19.64 -7.94 -5.36
CA LYS A 46 -18.79 -9.14 -5.48
C LYS A 46 -19.26 -9.99 -6.67
N ASP A 47 -19.32 -9.41 -7.86
CA ASP A 47 -19.59 -10.18 -9.07
C ASP A 47 -18.32 -10.95 -9.47
N GLU A 48 -18.43 -12.27 -9.61
CA GLU A 48 -17.33 -13.13 -10.02
C GLU A 48 -16.79 -12.72 -11.40
N LYS A 49 -17.68 -12.31 -12.31
CA LYS A 49 -17.30 -11.85 -13.64
C LYS A 49 -16.42 -10.61 -13.56
N ALA A 50 -16.85 -9.60 -12.81
CA ALA A 50 -16.08 -8.37 -12.59
C ALA A 50 -14.71 -8.67 -11.94
N MET A 51 -14.65 -9.64 -11.02
CA MET A 51 -13.39 -10.05 -10.39
C MET A 51 -12.42 -10.69 -11.40
N ARG A 52 -12.92 -11.54 -12.31
CA ARG A 52 -12.11 -12.17 -13.37
C ARG A 52 -11.62 -11.14 -14.39
N GLU A 53 -12.51 -10.26 -14.86
CA GLU A 53 -12.14 -9.19 -15.79
C GLU A 53 -11.10 -8.24 -15.18
N TYR A 54 -11.26 -7.88 -13.90
CA TYR A 54 -10.26 -7.07 -13.19
C TYR A 54 -8.95 -7.83 -12.99
N LEU A 55 -8.99 -9.15 -12.75
CA LEU A 55 -7.77 -9.96 -12.66
C LEU A 55 -6.95 -9.92 -13.94
N ASP A 56 -7.60 -10.05 -15.10
CA ASP A 56 -6.92 -9.97 -16.40
C ASP A 56 -6.30 -8.58 -16.62
N LEU A 57 -7.06 -7.52 -16.34
CA LEU A 57 -6.55 -6.14 -16.41
C LEU A 57 -5.39 -5.92 -15.44
N TYR A 58 -5.49 -6.46 -14.23
CA TYR A 58 -4.47 -6.35 -13.20
C TYR A 58 -3.18 -7.04 -13.64
N ILE A 59 -3.25 -8.28 -14.13
CA ILE A 59 -2.09 -9.01 -14.68
C ILE A 59 -1.45 -8.22 -15.83
N ALA A 60 -2.25 -7.77 -16.80
CA ALA A 60 -1.75 -6.99 -17.93
C ALA A 60 -1.06 -5.69 -17.49
N SER A 61 -1.60 -5.02 -16.46
CA SER A 61 -0.98 -3.80 -15.89
C SER A 61 0.39 -4.09 -15.27
N ARG A 62 0.53 -5.20 -14.53
CA ARG A 62 1.79 -5.58 -13.89
C ARG A 62 2.87 -5.94 -14.91
N LEU A 63 2.48 -6.62 -15.99
CA LEU A 63 3.38 -6.92 -17.11
C LEU A 63 3.86 -5.64 -17.80
N LYS A 64 2.97 -4.67 -18.07
CA LYS A 64 3.35 -3.38 -18.67
C LYS A 64 4.28 -2.56 -17.77
N ILE A 65 4.03 -2.56 -16.46
CA ILE A 65 4.90 -1.89 -15.50
C ILE A 65 6.29 -2.56 -15.45
N GLN A 66 6.33 -3.89 -15.49
CA GLN A 66 7.58 -4.63 -15.52
C GLN A 66 8.40 -4.28 -16.78
N GLN A 67 7.76 -4.30 -17.96
CA GLN A 67 8.39 -3.91 -19.21
C GLN A 67 8.91 -2.46 -19.16
N ALA A 68 8.10 -1.51 -18.67
CA ALA A 68 8.51 -0.11 -18.55
C ALA A 68 9.75 0.08 -17.66
N ARG A 69 9.89 -0.73 -16.59
CA ARG A 69 11.08 -0.74 -15.74
C ARG A 69 12.30 -1.35 -16.42
N GLU A 70 12.10 -2.40 -17.21
CA GLU A 70 13.17 -3.01 -18.01
C GLU A 70 13.68 -2.03 -19.08
N GLU A 71 12.79 -1.23 -19.64
CA GLU A 71 13.10 -0.12 -20.55
C GLU A 71 13.61 1.15 -19.84
N GLN A 72 13.75 1.12 -18.51
CA GLN A 72 14.22 2.23 -17.66
C GLN A 72 13.41 3.52 -17.83
N LEU A 73 12.13 3.43 -18.19
CA LEU A 73 11.26 4.61 -18.36
C LEU A 73 11.08 5.36 -17.04
N ASP A 74 11.21 4.67 -15.90
CA ASP A 74 11.19 5.25 -14.56
C ASP A 74 12.40 6.18 -14.27
N THR A 75 13.44 6.14 -15.11
CA THR A 75 14.66 6.93 -14.93
C THR A 75 14.63 8.28 -15.66
N PHE A 76 13.63 8.51 -16.52
CA PHE A 76 13.52 9.69 -17.36
C PHE A 76 13.51 10.99 -16.53
N PRO A 77 14.30 12.03 -16.91
CA PRO A 77 14.36 13.28 -16.17
C PRO A 77 13.01 13.96 -15.99
N GLN A 78 12.16 13.92 -17.02
CA GLN A 78 10.80 14.48 -16.97
C GLN A 78 9.96 13.80 -15.90
N LEU A 79 9.93 12.46 -15.89
CA LEU A 79 9.16 11.70 -14.91
C LEU A 79 9.64 11.96 -13.48
N LYS A 80 10.96 12.06 -13.25
CA LYS A 80 11.50 12.44 -11.93
C LYS A 80 11.02 13.83 -11.49
N THR A 81 10.95 14.77 -12.42
CA THR A 81 10.49 16.14 -12.18
C THR A 81 8.99 16.17 -11.86
N ASP A 82 8.19 15.42 -12.61
CA ASP A 82 6.75 15.31 -12.40
C ASP A 82 6.44 14.66 -11.04
N LEU A 83 7.15 13.59 -10.68
CA LEU A 83 7.02 12.93 -9.37
C LEU A 83 7.42 13.85 -8.22
N ALA A 84 8.50 14.63 -8.37
CA ALA A 84 8.90 15.62 -7.36
C ALA A 84 7.82 16.70 -7.18
N THR A 85 7.24 17.17 -8.28
CA THR A 85 6.16 18.17 -8.28
C THR A 85 4.90 17.63 -7.59
N LEU A 86 4.45 16.44 -7.96
CA LEU A 86 3.29 15.80 -7.35
C LEU A 86 3.51 15.58 -5.84
N ARG A 87 4.72 15.19 -5.44
CA ARG A 87 5.08 15.06 -4.03
C ARG A 87 4.92 16.38 -3.28
N GLN A 88 5.37 17.51 -3.85
CA GLN A 88 5.21 18.83 -3.23
C GLN A 88 3.74 19.23 -3.09
N GLN A 89 2.88 18.83 -4.03
CA GLN A 89 1.45 19.14 -3.98
C GLN A 89 0.70 18.40 -2.86
N ILE A 90 1.06 17.14 -2.59
CA ILE A 90 0.39 16.35 -1.55
C ILE A 90 0.99 16.59 -0.15
N LEU A 91 2.24 17.07 -0.08
CA LEU A 91 2.97 17.23 1.18
C LEU A 91 2.21 18.03 2.25
N PRO A 92 1.53 19.16 1.93
CA PRO A 92 0.76 19.90 2.94
C PRO A 92 -0.36 19.08 3.57
N THR A 93 -1.06 18.22 2.82
CA THR A 93 -2.12 17.37 3.37
C THR A 93 -1.59 16.35 4.37
N TYR A 94 -0.34 15.93 4.23
CA TYR A 94 0.31 14.99 5.15
C TYR A 94 1.06 15.68 6.30
N LEU A 95 1.56 16.91 6.11
CA LEU A 95 2.32 17.66 7.12
C LEU A 95 1.45 18.57 7.99
N ASN A 96 0.28 18.98 7.50
CA ASN A 96 -0.65 19.75 8.31
C ASN A 96 -1.28 18.81 9.33
N ASP A 97 -0.71 18.80 10.54
CA ASP A 97 -1.38 18.28 11.72
C ASP A 97 -2.60 19.14 12.02
N LYS A 98 -3.68 18.81 11.34
CA LYS A 98 -4.97 19.47 11.46
C LYS A 98 -5.47 19.42 12.91
N GLU A 99 -5.09 18.39 13.67
CA GLU A 99 -5.45 18.22 15.07
C GLU A 99 -4.77 19.26 15.96
N SER A 100 -3.47 19.48 15.76
CA SER A 100 -2.73 20.53 16.47
C SER A 100 -3.23 21.93 16.14
N VAL A 101 -3.54 22.21 14.87
CA VAL A 101 -4.07 23.53 14.44
C VAL A 101 -5.46 23.77 15.02
N ASP A 102 -6.36 22.79 14.97
CA ASP A 102 -7.71 22.90 15.54
C ASP A 102 -7.65 23.04 17.08
N GLY A 103 -6.66 22.43 17.74
CA GLY A 103 -6.37 22.63 19.17
C GLY A 103 -5.99 24.07 19.51
N LEU A 104 -5.07 24.67 18.74
CA LEU A 104 -4.65 26.07 18.91
C LEU A 104 -5.81 27.05 18.68
N VAL A 105 -6.68 26.78 17.70
CA VAL A 105 -7.87 27.61 17.45
C VAL A 105 -8.85 27.57 18.64
N LYS A 106 -9.08 26.38 19.22
CA LYS A 106 -9.93 26.24 20.41
C LYS A 106 -9.35 26.95 21.63
N GLU A 107 -8.03 26.84 21.85
CA GLU A 107 -7.34 27.56 22.92
C GLU A 107 -7.47 29.08 22.76
N ALA A 108 -7.25 29.60 21.56
CA ALA A 108 -7.38 31.03 21.27
C ALA A 108 -8.81 31.55 21.46
N PHE A 109 -9.83 30.72 21.21
CA PHE A 109 -11.24 31.07 21.44
C PHE A 109 -11.66 30.98 22.92
N ALA A 110 -10.98 30.12 23.70
CA ALA A 110 -11.27 29.91 25.12
C ALA A 110 -10.56 30.90 26.07
N ARG A 111 -9.60 31.68 25.55
CA ARG A 111 -8.92 32.78 26.26
C ARG A 111 -9.65 34.10 26.02
#